data_AF-A0A399F522-F1
#
_entry.id   AF-A0A399F522-F1
#
_cell.length_a   1.000
_cell.length_b   1.000
_cell.length_c   1.000
_cell.angle_alpha   90.00
_cell.angle_beta   90.00
_cell.angle_gamma   90.00
#
_symmetry.space_group_name_H-M   'P 1'
#
loop_
_entity.id
_entity.type
_entity.pdbx_description
1 polymer ?
#
loop_
_entity_poly.entity_id
_entity_poly.type
_entity_poly.pdbx_seq_one_letter_code
_entity_poly.pdbx_strand_id
1 'polypeptide(L)'
;MQPRFLIAGLVGAAVFAMSLATFRWNLPSFAVSSLLALLAGWLTLRWNLRLDLGGLGPAARERVAMQVAWRKGGRITPEQLARVAGMSPEQARQTLELLASRDLCRKEGAVYVFYPKRA
;
A
#
# COMPACT_ATOMS: atom_id res chain seq x y z
N MET A 1 -2.33 -16.23 12.87
CA MET A 1 -1.20 -15.27 12.85
C MET A 1 -1.49 -14.20 11.80
N GLN A 2 -1.32 -12.91 12.09
CA GLN A 2 -1.50 -11.87 11.07
C GLN A 2 -0.42 -12.04 9.97
N PRO A 3 -0.77 -11.90 8.68
CA PRO A 3 0.15 -12.17 7.56
C PRO A 3 1.46 -11.37 7.63
N ARG A 4 1.43 -10.19 8.27
CA ARG A 4 2.61 -9.33 8.50
C ARG A 4 3.73 -10.02 9.30
N PHE A 5 3.39 -10.80 10.32
CA PHE A 5 4.40 -11.49 11.15
C PHE A 5 5.00 -12.67 10.40
N LEU A 6 4.20 -13.33 9.56
CA LEU A 6 4.68 -14.40 8.70
C LEU A 6 5.66 -13.86 7.65
N ILE A 7 5.34 -12.73 6.99
CA ILE A 7 6.25 -12.09 6.03
C ILE A 7 7.55 -11.65 6.70
N ALA A 8 7.46 -10.97 7.86
CA ALA A 8 8.65 -10.55 8.61
C ALA A 8 9.51 -11.74 9.04
N GLY A 9 8.88 -12.84 9.48
CA GLY A 9 9.56 -14.09 9.82
C GLY A 9 10.26 -14.74 8.63
N LEU A 10 9.60 -14.78 7.46
CA LEU A 10 10.19 -15.32 6.23
C LEU A 10 11.39 -14.49 5.76
N VAL A 11 11.30 -13.15 5.81
CA VAL A 11 12.42 -12.27 5.46
C VAL A 11 13.58 -12.49 6.44
N GLY A 12 13.30 -12.54 7.74
CA GLY A 12 14.31 -12.85 8.76
C GLY A 12 14.98 -14.21 8.51
N ALA A 13 14.20 -15.26 8.23
CA ALA A 13 14.72 -16.59 7.93
C ALA A 13 15.56 -16.63 6.64
N ALA A 14 15.17 -15.90 5.60
CA ALA A 14 15.93 -15.79 4.37
C ALA A 14 17.29 -15.10 4.62
N VAL A 15 17.29 -13.98 5.34
CA VAL A 15 18.53 -13.28 5.72
C VAL A 15 19.42 -14.16 6.61
N PHE A 16 18.83 -14.89 7.55
CA PHE A 16 19.53 -15.87 8.38
C PHE A 16 20.24 -16.92 7.52
N ALA A 17 19.50 -17.56 6.62
CA ALA A 17 20.02 -18.64 5.77
C ALA A 17 21.14 -18.14 4.85
N MET A 18 20.97 -16.98 4.22
CA MET A 18 22.00 -16.37 3.37
C MET A 18 23.25 -15.99 4.17
N SER A 19 23.08 -15.38 5.34
CA SER A 19 24.17 -14.99 6.23
C SER A 19 24.96 -16.22 6.69
N LEU A 20 24.26 -17.26 7.16
CA LEU A 20 24.87 -18.49 7.65
C LEU A 20 25.58 -19.27 6.53
N ALA A 21 25.06 -19.23 5.30
CA ALA A 21 25.71 -19.82 4.14
C ALA A 21 26.97 -19.05 3.69
N THR A 22 27.03 -17.74 3.96
CA THR A 22 28.18 -16.90 3.60
C THR A 22 29.33 -17.03 4.61
N PHE A 23 28.99 -17.21 5.89
CA PHE A 23 29.98 -17.30 6.96
C PHE A 23 30.46 -18.73 7.20
N ARG A 24 31.64 -18.86 7.84
CA ARG A 24 32.11 -20.16 8.34
C ARG A 24 31.18 -20.69 9.42
N TRP A 25 30.94 -22.00 9.39
CA TRP A 25 30.11 -22.69 10.39
C TRP A 25 30.80 -22.69 11.77
N ASN A 26 30.47 -21.70 12.61
CA ASN A 26 30.93 -21.58 13.99
C ASN A 26 29.91 -20.79 14.83
N LEU A 27 30.08 -20.81 16.16
CA LEU A 27 29.13 -20.18 17.08
C LEU A 27 29.03 -18.65 16.90
N PRO A 28 30.14 -17.89 16.71
CA PRO A 28 30.05 -16.46 16.40
C PRO A 28 29.25 -16.14 15.13
N SER A 29 29.48 -16.87 14.04
CA SER A 29 28.76 -16.69 12.77
C SER A 29 27.27 -16.97 12.93
N PHE A 30 26.90 -17.96 13.75
CA PHE A 30 25.51 -18.22 14.07
C PHE A 30 24.88 -17.03 14.81
N ALA A 31 25.55 -16.52 15.85
CA ALA A 31 25.07 -15.37 16.62
C ALA A 31 24.90 -14.11 15.75
N VAL A 32 25.87 -13.81 14.89
CA VAL A 32 25.80 -12.69 13.94
C VAL A 32 24.64 -12.89 12.95
N SER A 33 24.48 -14.10 12.41
CA SER A 33 23.41 -14.41 11.46
C SER A 33 22.03 -14.28 12.12
N SER A 34 21.87 -14.73 13.37
CA SER A 34 20.64 -14.56 14.15
C SER A 34 20.33 -13.09 14.39
N LEU A 35 21.33 -12.26 14.72
CA LEU A 35 21.13 -10.82 14.90
C LEU A 35 20.67 -10.14 13.61
N LEU A 36 21.30 -10.47 12.48
CA LEU A 36 20.90 -9.95 11.17
C LEU A 36 19.48 -10.35 10.79
N ALA A 37 19.10 -11.59 11.08
CA ALA A 37 17.75 -12.11 10.86
C ALA A 37 16.70 -11.34 11.66
N LEU A 38 16.95 -11.12 12.96
CA LEU A 38 16.06 -10.37 13.84
C LEU A 38 15.95 -8.91 13.40
N LEU A 39 17.08 -8.29 13.03
CA LEU A 39 17.10 -6.92 12.54
C LEU A 39 16.30 -6.79 11.24
N ALA A 40 16.51 -7.69 10.28
CA ALA A 40 15.77 -7.70 9.03
C ALA A 40 14.27 -7.87 9.24
N GLY A 41 13.87 -8.88 10.03
CA GLY A 41 12.45 -9.10 10.36
C GLY A 41 11.82 -7.90 11.07
N TRP A 42 12.52 -7.29 12.03
CA TRP A 42 12.05 -6.10 12.73
C TRP A 42 11.90 -4.89 11.79
N LEU A 43 12.87 -4.64 10.90
CA LEU A 43 12.80 -3.57 9.91
C LEU A 43 11.62 -3.77 8.95
N THR A 44 11.39 -5.00 8.49
CA THR A 44 10.24 -5.34 7.64
C THR A 44 8.91 -5.08 8.35
N LEU A 45 8.81 -5.46 9.62
CA LEU A 45 7.61 -5.22 10.42
C LEU A 45 7.39 -3.72 10.64
N ARG A 46 8.44 -2.99 11.04
CA ARG A 46 8.40 -1.53 11.22
C ARG A 46 7.99 -0.82 9.94
N TRP A 47 8.50 -1.26 8.79
CA TRP A 47 8.15 -0.71 7.49
C TRP A 47 6.68 -0.98 7.13
N ASN A 48 6.18 -2.21 7.31
CA ASN A 48 4.77 -2.53 7.10
C ASN A 48 3.84 -1.70 7.99
N LEU A 49 4.18 -1.57 9.27
CA LEU A 49 3.40 -0.74 10.21
C LEU A 49 3.40 0.74 9.81
N ARG A 50 4.52 1.24 9.28
CA ARG A 50 4.59 2.61 8.74
C ARG A 50 3.73 2.80 7.51
N LEU A 51 3.62 1.80 6.64
CA LEU A 51 2.72 1.85 5.48
C LEU A 51 1.26 1.84 5.90
N ASP A 52 0.90 1.00 6.88
CA ASP A 52 -0.45 0.97 7.44
C ASP A 52 -0.84 2.32 8.07
N LEU A 53 0.07 2.91 8.85
CA LEU A 53 -0.17 4.19 9.52
C LEU A 53 -0.10 5.40 8.56
N GLY A 54 0.75 5.33 7.53
CA GLY A 54 0.93 6.40 6.55
C GLY A 54 -0.19 6.48 5.52
N GLY A 55 -0.97 5.41 5.35
CA GLY A 55 -2.05 5.33 4.38
C GLY A 55 -1.59 5.48 2.93
N LEU A 56 -2.54 5.66 2.02
CA LEU A 56 -2.24 5.87 0.60
C LEU A 56 -1.71 7.29 0.35
N GLY A 57 -0.48 7.37 -0.19
CA GLY A 57 0.08 8.64 -0.66
C GLY A 57 -0.81 9.29 -1.75
N PRO A 58 -0.70 10.61 -1.99
CA PRO A 58 -1.57 11.34 -2.91
C PRO A 58 -1.66 10.73 -4.31
N ALA A 59 -0.51 10.41 -4.92
CA ALA A 59 -0.46 9.78 -6.24
C ALA A 59 -1.06 8.36 -6.26
N ALA A 60 -0.92 7.61 -5.16
CA ALA A 60 -1.53 6.29 -5.03
C ALA A 60 -3.06 6.40 -4.93
N ARG A 61 -3.58 7.41 -4.20
CA ARG A 61 -5.01 7.69 -4.12
C ARG A 61 -5.61 8.02 -5.48
N GLU A 62 -4.93 8.87 -6.26
CA GLU A 62 -5.36 9.21 -7.62
C GLU A 62 -5.44 7.97 -8.52
N ARG A 63 -4.40 7.12 -8.52
CA ARG A 63 -4.37 5.88 -9.30
C ARG A 63 -5.48 4.91 -8.90
N VAL A 64 -5.71 4.75 -7.59
CA VAL A 64 -6.79 3.91 -7.08
C VAL A 64 -8.15 4.48 -7.52
N ALA A 65 -8.36 5.80 -7.45
CA ALA A 65 -9.59 6.43 -7.92
C ALA A 65 -9.85 6.15 -9.41
N MET A 66 -8.83 6.31 -10.26
CA MET A 66 -8.93 6.00 -11.69
C MET A 66 -9.21 4.51 -11.95
N GLN A 67 -8.53 3.61 -11.24
CA GLN A 67 -8.73 2.16 -11.37
C GLN A 67 -10.13 1.73 -10.93
N VAL A 68 -10.63 2.29 -9.82
CA VAL A 68 -12.00 2.04 -9.34
C VAL A 68 -13.01 2.59 -10.33
N ALA A 69 -12.78 3.79 -10.87
CA ALA A 69 -13.63 4.36 -11.91
C ALA A 69 -13.68 3.46 -13.14
N TRP A 70 -12.54 2.98 -13.64
CA TRP A 70 -12.50 2.04 -14.76
C TRP A 70 -13.28 0.74 -14.47
N ARG A 71 -13.08 0.15 -13.28
CA ARG A 71 -13.81 -1.07 -12.87
C ARG A 71 -15.32 -0.87 -12.71
N LYS A 72 -15.77 0.35 -12.42
CA LYS A 72 -17.18 0.70 -12.18
C LYS A 72 -17.86 1.37 -13.37
N GLY A 73 -17.24 1.36 -14.55
CA GLY A 73 -17.84 1.91 -15.77
C GLY A 73 -17.76 3.44 -15.86
N GLY A 74 -16.74 4.03 -15.24
CA GLY A 74 -16.44 5.46 -15.31
C GLY A 74 -17.19 6.32 -14.30
N ARG A 75 -17.98 5.78 -13.38
CA ARG A 75 -18.73 6.58 -12.40
C ARG A 75 -18.45 6.13 -10.97
N ILE A 76 -18.02 7.07 -10.12
CA ILE A 76 -17.72 6.77 -8.71
C ILE A 76 -18.19 7.88 -7.78
N THR A 77 -18.65 7.48 -6.59
CA THR A 77 -18.93 8.41 -5.48
C THR A 77 -17.79 8.43 -4.47
N PRO A 78 -17.64 9.51 -3.66
CA PRO A 78 -16.64 9.57 -2.60
C PRO A 78 -16.73 8.41 -1.60
N GLU A 79 -17.94 7.95 -1.27
CA GLU A 79 -18.18 6.87 -0.29
C GLU A 79 -17.75 5.51 -0.86
N GLN A 80 -17.97 5.29 -2.16
CA GLN A 80 -17.51 4.09 -2.84
C GLN A 80 -15.98 4.04 -2.90
N LEU A 81 -15.35 5.17 -3.23
CA LEU A 81 -13.89 5.27 -3.24
C LEU A 81 -13.32 5.04 -1.83
N ALA A 82 -13.90 5.67 -0.81
CA ALA A 82 -13.50 5.51 0.58
C ALA A 82 -13.55 4.04 1.03
N ARG A 83 -14.65 3.34 0.71
CA ARG A 83 -14.83 1.92 1.06
C ARG A 83 -13.82 1.02 0.36
N VAL A 84 -13.59 1.21 -0.93
CA VAL A 84 -12.70 0.35 -1.72
C VAL A 84 -11.24 0.60 -1.37
N ALA A 85 -10.87 1.85 -1.14
CA ALA A 85 -9.50 2.25 -0.90
C ALA A 85 -9.12 2.27 0.61
N GLY A 86 -10.06 1.97 1.50
CA GLY A 86 -9.83 1.93 2.94
C GLY A 86 -9.42 3.27 3.54
N MET A 87 -9.96 4.38 3.02
CA MET A 87 -9.62 5.75 3.43
C MET A 87 -10.83 6.49 3.99
N SER A 88 -10.63 7.66 4.60
CA SER A 88 -11.75 8.45 5.10
C SER A 88 -12.60 9.03 3.95
N PRO A 89 -13.91 9.24 4.15
CA PRO A 89 -14.78 9.86 3.14
C PRO A 89 -14.29 11.24 2.72
N GLU A 90 -13.72 12.02 3.64
CA GLU A 90 -13.15 13.34 3.34
C GLU A 90 -11.93 13.25 2.44
N GLN A 91 -11.01 12.31 2.71
CA GLN A 91 -9.83 12.10 1.86
C GLN A 91 -10.23 11.65 0.45
N ALA A 92 -11.24 10.79 0.34
CA ALA A 92 -11.78 10.37 -0.95
C ALA A 92 -12.38 11.56 -1.72
N ARG A 93 -13.17 12.40 -1.05
CA ARG A 93 -13.76 13.60 -1.63
C ARG A 93 -12.70 14.59 -2.11
N GLN A 94 -11.72 14.92 -1.27
CA GLN A 94 -10.60 15.79 -1.63
C GLN A 94 -9.83 15.25 -2.83
N THR A 95 -9.60 13.94 -2.89
CA THR A 95 -8.92 13.30 -4.03
C THR A 95 -9.72 13.47 -5.32
N LEU A 96 -11.05 13.27 -5.28
CA LEU A 96 -11.93 13.43 -6.44
C LEU A 96 -12.06 14.89 -6.88
N GLU A 97 -12.13 15.83 -5.93
CA GLU A 97 -12.17 17.27 -6.24
C GLU A 97 -10.86 17.73 -6.89
N LEU A 98 -9.72 17.21 -6.44
CA LEU A 98 -8.41 17.49 -7.03
C LEU A 98 -8.23 16.85 -8.42
N LEU A 99 -8.83 15.68 -8.66
CA LEU A 99 -8.87 15.08 -10.00
C LEU A 99 -9.79 15.89 -10.93
N ALA A 100 -10.91 16.41 -10.41
CA ALA A 100 -11.83 17.24 -11.17
C ALA A 100 -11.20 18.59 -11.54
N SER A 101 -10.43 19.20 -10.65
CA SER A 101 -9.71 20.46 -10.93
C SER A 101 -8.59 20.32 -11.96
N ARG A 102 -8.17 19.08 -12.25
CA ARG A 102 -7.20 18.73 -13.31
C ARG A 102 -7.86 18.25 -14.61
N ASP A 103 -9.17 18.42 -14.76
CA ASP A 103 -9.95 17.95 -15.90
C ASP A 103 -9.88 16.43 -16.16
N LEU A 104 -9.51 15.64 -15.16
CA LEU A 104 -9.45 14.17 -15.26
C LEU A 104 -10.80 13.50 -14.98
N CYS A 105 -11.71 14.20 -14.31
CA CYS A 105 -13.09 13.77 -14.11
C CYS A 105 -14.05 14.95 -14.10
N ARG A 106 -15.32 14.68 -14.39
CA ARG A 106 -16.41 15.65 -14.35
C ARG A 106 -17.27 15.41 -13.12
N LYS A 107 -17.53 16.46 -12.34
CA LYS A 107 -18.47 16.40 -11.22
C LYS A 107 -19.90 16.57 -11.74
N GLU A 108 -20.73 15.55 -11.59
CA GLU A 108 -22.16 15.55 -11.87
C GLU A 108 -22.92 15.39 -10.55
N GLY A 109 -23.12 16.51 -9.85
CA GLY A 109 -23.74 16.51 -8.52
C GLY A 109 -22.90 15.76 -7.48
N ALA A 110 -23.40 14.61 -7.03
CA ALA A 110 -22.74 13.74 -6.04
C ALA A 110 -21.81 12.68 -6.66
N VAL A 111 -21.80 12.55 -7.99
CA VAL A 111 -21.04 11.52 -8.71
C VAL A 111 -19.90 12.17 -9.49
N TYR A 112 -18.76 11.49 -9.54
CA TYR A 112 -17.63 11.88 -10.40
C TYR A 112 -17.55 10.92 -11.58
N VAL A 113 -17.60 11.49 -12.79
CA VAL A 113 -17.59 10.76 -14.06
C VAL A 113 -16.21 10.88 -14.71
N PHE A 114 -15.57 9.74 -14.88
CA PHE A 114 -14.32 9.54 -15.60
C PHE A 114 -14.63 9.01 -16.99
N TYR A 115 -13.86 9.45 -17.99
CA TYR A 115 -14.01 9.03 -19.39
C TYR A 115 -15.44 9.23 -19.92
N PRO A 116 -15.99 10.46 -19.90
CA PRO A 116 -17.30 10.70 -20.50
C PRO A 116 -17.26 10.23 -21.96
N LYS A 117 -18.18 9.33 -22.35
CA LYS A 117 -18.38 8.97 -23.76
C LYS A 117 -18.59 10.29 -24.51
N ARG A 118 -17.66 10.65 -25.41
CA ARG A 118 -17.94 11.68 -26.41
C ARG A 118 -19.16 11.21 -27.19
N ALA A 119 -20.25 11.97 -27.08
CA ALA A 119 -21.41 11.84 -27.95
C ALA A 119 -21.00 12.12 -29.39
#